data_AF-A0A4W3IZR0-F1
#
_entry.id   AF-A0A4W3IZR0-F1
#
_cell.length_a   1.000
_cell.length_b   1.000
_cell.length_c   1.000
_cell.angle_alpha   90.00
_cell.angle_beta   90.00
_cell.angle_gamma   90.00
#
_symmetry.space_group_name_H-M   'P 1'
#
loop_
_entity.id
_entity.type
_entity.pdbx_description
1 polymer ?
#
loop_
_entity_poly.entity_id
_entity_poly.type
_entity_poly.pdbx_seq_one_letter_code
_entity_poly.pdbx_strand_id
1 'polypeptide(L)'
;MVVGRLRSDDIYNQVSAYPLPEHRSTALATQAGMLYVILYFEPSILHTQQAKMREIVDKYFPDNWVISIYMGITVNLIEAWEPYKAAKTALNYTLEQSNIKEQAGRYGASVERLRLQEQQFLKEGFLREEYVLDHIPKLLNCLRDCNVTIRWLMLHTAESVYDPNNKRLRQIKDQVLSDSKYNPKALFQLLLDSAQFEYVLKEMFRQMLSEKQVKWESFKKEGSERMTELAEVFSGVKPLTRVEKNENLQAWFREISKQISSLNYEDSTAAGRKTVQLIQALEEVQEFHQLESNLQICQFLGDTRKFLHQMIRTINIKEEVLITMQIVGDLSYAWQLIDSVSLLDHMLYCCS
;
A
#
# COMPACT_ATOMS: atom_id res chain seq x y z
N MET A 1 -9.89 16.47 28.90
CA MET A 1 -10.30 15.08 28.61
C MET A 1 -10.14 14.73 27.12
N VAL A 2 -10.60 15.58 26.18
CA VAL A 2 -10.46 15.35 24.73
C VAL A 2 -9.01 15.44 24.24
N VAL A 3 -8.25 16.48 24.64
CA VAL A 3 -6.82 16.62 24.32
C VAL A 3 -5.99 15.43 24.81
N GLY A 4 -6.36 14.82 25.94
CA GLY A 4 -5.70 13.63 26.47
C GLY A 4 -5.88 12.43 25.54
N ARG A 5 -7.12 12.12 25.14
CA ARG A 5 -7.39 11.03 24.18
C ARG A 5 -6.75 11.26 22.83
N LEU A 6 -6.85 12.48 22.29
CA LEU A 6 -6.19 12.86 21.04
C LEU A 6 -4.67 12.83 21.12
N ARG A 7 -4.06 12.75 22.30
CA ARG A 7 -2.61 12.57 22.46
C ARG A 7 -2.22 11.12 22.67
N SER A 8 -3.08 10.30 23.26
CA SER A 8 -2.75 8.92 23.61
C SER A 8 -3.19 7.90 22.57
N ASP A 9 -4.35 8.10 21.95
CA ASP A 9 -5.01 7.10 21.10
C ASP A 9 -4.78 7.40 19.61
N ASP A 10 -4.81 6.36 18.76
CA ASP A 10 -4.97 6.51 17.30
C ASP A 10 -6.47 6.41 16.97
N ILE A 11 -7.16 7.54 17.03
CA ILE A 11 -8.64 7.57 16.96
C ILE A 11 -9.15 7.12 15.59
N TYR A 12 -8.33 7.29 14.55
CA TYR A 12 -8.68 6.95 13.18
C TYR A 12 -8.16 5.58 12.73
N ASN A 13 -7.41 4.88 13.59
CA ASN A 13 -6.75 3.61 13.27
C ASN A 13 -5.96 3.67 11.95
N GLN A 14 -5.35 4.82 11.65
CA GLN A 14 -4.60 5.05 10.42
C GLN A 14 -3.17 4.51 10.51
N VAL A 15 -2.62 4.33 11.71
CA VAL A 15 -1.24 3.88 11.90
C VAL A 15 -0.99 2.49 11.30
N SER A 16 -1.99 1.59 11.32
CA SER A 16 -1.87 0.26 10.70
C SER A 16 -1.66 0.33 9.18
N ALA A 17 -2.20 1.36 8.52
CA ALA A 17 -2.02 1.59 7.10
C ALA A 17 -0.63 2.16 6.77
N TYR A 18 0.14 2.64 7.75
CA TYR A 18 1.47 3.24 7.60
C TYR A 18 2.50 2.57 8.54
N PRO A 19 3.03 1.39 8.15
CA PRO A 19 3.91 0.60 9.03
C PRO A 19 5.31 1.21 9.25
N LEU A 20 5.74 2.12 8.37
CA LEU A 20 7.05 2.77 8.48
C LEU A 20 7.00 3.93 9.48
N PRO A 21 7.91 4.00 10.48
CA PRO A 21 7.93 5.08 11.47
C PRO A 21 8.02 6.47 10.84
N GLU A 22 8.68 6.56 9.69
CA GLU A 22 8.88 7.81 8.96
C GLU A 22 7.58 8.37 8.33
N HIS A 23 6.52 7.56 8.25
CA HIS A 23 5.20 7.98 7.73
C HIS A 23 4.25 8.43 8.84
N ARG A 24 4.70 8.40 10.11
CA ARG A 24 3.88 8.68 11.29
C ARG A 24 3.17 10.03 11.21
N SER A 25 3.86 11.07 10.76
CA SER A 25 3.29 12.42 10.67
C SER A 25 2.11 12.49 9.68
N THR A 26 2.22 11.77 8.57
CA THR A 26 1.11 11.61 7.60
C THR A 26 -0.01 10.74 8.17
N ALA A 27 0.33 9.61 8.79
CA ALA A 27 -0.64 8.70 9.40
C ALA A 27 -1.49 9.39 10.49
N LEU A 28 -0.90 10.34 11.22
CA LEU A 28 -1.58 11.09 12.27
C LEU A 28 -2.13 12.43 11.79
N ALA A 29 -2.04 12.78 10.50
CA ALA A 29 -2.31 14.13 10.03
C ALA A 29 -3.75 14.61 10.29
N THR A 30 -4.74 13.72 10.11
CA THR A 30 -6.15 14.02 10.42
C THR A 30 -6.33 14.35 11.90
N GLN A 31 -5.72 13.54 12.76
CA GLN A 31 -5.74 13.73 14.21
C GLN A 31 -4.98 14.99 14.63
N ALA A 32 -3.86 15.28 13.97
CA ALA A 32 -3.06 16.47 14.18
C ALA A 32 -3.85 17.74 13.83
N GLY A 33 -4.59 17.73 12.73
CA GLY A 33 -5.49 18.84 12.35
C GLY A 33 -6.59 19.09 13.38
N MET A 34 -7.21 18.02 13.90
CA MET A 34 -8.17 18.15 15.01
C MET A 34 -7.54 18.68 16.29
N LEU A 35 -6.37 18.16 16.64
CA LEU A 35 -5.65 18.60 17.83
C LEU A 35 -5.29 20.08 17.72
N TYR A 36 -4.84 20.54 16.56
CA TYR A 36 -4.59 21.97 16.28
C TYR A 36 -5.83 22.81 16.61
N VAL A 37 -7.01 22.45 16.10
CA VAL A 37 -8.27 23.18 16.37
C VAL A 37 -8.61 23.17 17.85
N ILE A 38 -8.50 22.00 18.50
CA ILE A 38 -8.91 21.81 19.89
C ILE A 38 -8.00 22.58 20.86
N LEU A 39 -6.72 22.79 20.53
CA LEU A 39 -5.80 23.55 21.36
C LEU A 39 -6.24 25.01 21.58
N TYR A 40 -6.99 25.61 20.65
CA TYR A 40 -7.54 26.97 20.83
C TYR A 40 -8.67 27.04 21.86
N PHE A 41 -9.29 25.91 22.19
CA PHE A 41 -10.26 25.83 23.29
C PHE A 41 -9.58 25.64 24.65
N GLU A 42 -8.27 25.41 24.68
CA GLU A 42 -7.46 25.37 25.90
C GLU A 42 -6.18 26.25 25.75
N PRO A 43 -6.31 27.59 25.62
CA PRO A 43 -5.18 28.48 25.32
C PRO A 43 -4.04 28.42 26.34
N SER A 44 -4.32 27.99 27.58
CA SER A 44 -3.29 27.80 28.59
C SER A 44 -2.21 26.81 28.13
N ILE A 45 -2.58 25.77 27.37
CA ILE A 45 -1.62 24.81 26.81
C ILE A 45 -0.66 25.53 25.86
N LEU A 46 -1.21 26.32 24.93
CA LEU A 46 -0.46 27.05 23.91
C LEU A 46 0.45 28.13 24.51
N HIS A 47 0.04 28.79 25.61
CA HIS A 47 0.81 29.87 26.24
C HIS A 47 1.84 29.40 27.27
N THR A 48 1.46 28.50 28.19
CA THR A 48 2.24 28.25 29.41
C THR A 48 2.74 26.82 29.55
N GLN A 49 2.09 25.83 28.94
CA GLN A 49 2.41 24.41 29.19
C GLN A 49 3.48 23.87 28.22
N GLN A 50 4.73 24.29 28.41
CA GLN A 50 5.87 23.96 27.55
C GLN A 50 6.08 22.45 27.35
N ALA A 51 6.06 21.66 28.42
CA ALA A 51 6.27 20.21 28.33
C ALA A 51 5.18 19.52 27.49
N LYS A 52 3.91 19.92 27.66
CA LYS A 52 2.81 19.36 26.87
C LYS A 52 2.89 19.77 25.41
N MET A 53 3.21 21.03 25.11
CA MET A 53 3.38 21.47 23.73
C MET A 53 4.56 20.78 23.04
N ARG A 54 5.67 20.54 23.76
CA ARG A 54 6.80 19.78 23.22
C ARG A 54 6.40 18.36 22.84
N GLU A 55 5.71 17.64 23.73
CA GLU A 55 5.23 16.29 23.42
C GLU A 55 4.26 16.27 22.23
N ILE A 56 3.39 17.28 22.12
CA ILE A 56 2.47 17.43 20.97
C ILE A 56 3.26 17.63 19.67
N VAL A 57 4.23 18.55 19.65
CA VAL A 57 5.04 18.83 18.45
C VAL A 57 5.88 17.62 18.07
N ASP A 58 6.57 17.00 19.02
CA ASP A 58 7.41 15.82 18.77
C ASP A 58 6.59 14.63 18.24
N LYS A 59 5.30 14.55 18.60
CA LYS A 59 4.39 13.49 18.13
C LYS A 59 3.77 13.78 16.77
N TYR A 60 3.22 14.98 16.58
CA TYR A 60 2.34 15.31 15.45
C TYR A 60 2.98 16.19 14.38
N PHE A 61 4.00 16.97 14.76
CA PHE A 61 4.62 17.99 13.91
C PHE A 61 6.17 17.93 13.90
N PRO A 62 6.82 16.74 13.86
CA PRO A 62 8.28 16.66 13.91
C PRO A 62 8.96 17.12 12.60
N ASP A 63 8.24 17.01 11.49
CA ASP A 63 8.68 17.25 10.11
C ASP A 63 7.69 18.12 9.31
N ASN A 64 6.57 18.53 9.92
CA ASN A 64 5.50 19.27 9.26
C ASN A 64 5.17 20.55 10.05
N TRP A 65 5.26 21.71 9.40
CA TRP A 65 4.77 22.99 9.93
C TRP A 65 3.69 23.62 9.06
N VAL A 66 3.45 23.07 7.88
CA VAL A 66 2.26 23.33 7.09
C VAL A 66 1.31 22.15 7.22
N ILE A 67 0.11 22.40 7.70
CA ILE A 67 -0.91 21.37 7.91
C ILE A 67 -2.14 21.67 7.08
N SER A 68 -2.99 20.66 6.91
CA SER A 68 -4.31 20.80 6.30
C SER A 68 -5.37 20.42 7.33
N ILE A 69 -6.38 21.27 7.46
CA ILE A 69 -7.57 21.03 8.28
C ILE A 69 -8.79 20.85 7.35
N TYR A 70 -10.00 20.80 7.93
CA TYR A 70 -11.26 20.55 7.23
C TYR A 70 -11.34 21.21 5.84
N MET A 71 -11.76 20.42 4.83
CA MET A 71 -11.92 20.85 3.43
C MET A 71 -10.65 21.41 2.77
N GLY A 72 -9.48 20.89 3.16
CA GLY A 72 -8.20 21.24 2.54
C GLY A 72 -7.68 22.63 2.91
N ILE A 73 -8.27 23.27 3.94
CA ILE A 73 -7.78 24.56 4.43
C ILE A 73 -6.36 24.37 4.97
N THR A 74 -5.40 25.07 4.37
CA THR A 74 -4.01 25.01 4.79
C THR A 74 -3.71 26.01 5.89
N VAL A 75 -2.86 25.60 6.84
CA VAL A 75 -2.45 26.43 7.97
C VAL A 75 -0.95 26.34 8.13
N ASN A 76 -0.29 27.49 8.17
CA ASN A 76 1.11 27.61 8.56
C ASN A 76 1.22 27.76 10.08
N LEU A 77 1.76 26.74 10.75
CA LEU A 77 1.91 26.74 12.20
C LEU A 77 2.86 27.83 12.70
N ILE A 78 3.81 28.27 11.86
CA ILE A 78 4.75 29.35 12.22
C ILE A 78 3.99 30.64 12.50
N GLU A 79 2.99 30.96 11.69
CA GLU A 79 2.15 32.14 11.85
C GLU A 79 1.08 31.91 12.91
N ALA A 80 0.36 30.79 12.82
CA ALA A 80 -0.76 30.49 13.69
C ALA A 80 -0.32 30.41 15.17
N TRP A 81 0.89 29.94 15.44
CA TRP A 81 1.42 29.81 16.80
C TRP A 81 2.34 30.96 17.25
N GLU A 82 2.57 31.98 16.41
CA GLU A 82 3.42 33.13 16.75
C GLU A 82 3.04 33.83 18.08
N PRO A 83 1.75 34.06 18.41
CA PRO A 83 1.37 34.71 19.67
C PRO A 83 1.44 33.78 20.90
N TYR A 84 1.73 32.49 20.72
CA TYR A 84 1.65 31.47 21.76
C TYR A 84 3.04 30.97 22.17
N LYS A 85 3.56 31.47 23.30
CA LYS A 85 4.94 31.23 23.74
C LYS A 85 5.32 29.74 23.79
N ALA A 86 4.55 28.89 24.47
CA ALA A 86 4.88 27.47 24.61
C ALA A 86 4.82 26.72 23.26
N ALA A 87 3.83 27.03 22.42
CA ALA A 87 3.69 26.44 21.10
C ALA A 87 4.82 26.86 20.14
N LYS A 88 5.12 28.15 20.08
CA LYS A 88 6.24 28.71 19.30
C LYS A 88 7.57 28.10 19.71
N THR A 89 7.84 27.99 21.02
CA THR A 89 9.08 27.37 21.51
C THR A 89 9.18 25.89 21.13
N ALA A 90 8.08 25.13 21.25
CA ALA A 90 8.06 23.73 20.86
C ALA A 90 8.31 23.53 19.35
N LEU A 91 7.68 24.36 18.51
CA LEU A 91 7.80 24.26 17.05
C LEU A 91 9.21 24.60 16.52
N ASN A 92 10.02 25.37 17.25
CA ASN A 92 11.35 25.76 16.78
C ASN A 92 12.28 24.57 16.49
N TYR A 93 12.11 23.42 17.16
CA TYR A 93 12.87 22.20 16.86
C TYR A 93 12.56 21.66 15.46
N THR A 94 11.30 21.67 15.07
CA THR A 94 10.86 21.31 13.71
C THR A 94 11.45 22.25 12.66
N LEU A 95 11.64 23.52 13.01
CA LEU A 95 12.11 24.60 12.11
C LEU A 95 13.64 24.79 12.13
N GLU A 96 14.39 23.87 12.73
CA GLU A 96 15.85 23.90 12.67
C GLU A 96 16.33 23.73 11.21
N GLN A 97 17.34 24.50 10.80
CA GLN A 97 17.83 24.48 9.42
C GLN A 97 18.29 23.09 8.98
N SER A 98 18.88 22.31 9.89
CA SER A 98 19.27 20.92 9.68
C SER A 98 18.07 20.02 9.39
N ASN A 99 17.01 20.14 10.18
CA ASN A 99 15.79 19.35 10.01
C ASN A 99 15.09 19.71 8.70
N ILE A 100 14.92 21.01 8.40
CA ILE A 100 14.32 21.47 7.12
C ILE A 100 15.09 20.89 5.94
N LYS A 101 16.42 20.98 5.98
CA LYS A 101 17.30 20.45 4.92
C LYS A 101 17.17 18.94 4.76
N GLU A 102 17.13 18.20 5.88
CA GLU A 102 16.96 16.76 5.87
C GLU A 102 15.62 16.35 5.25
N GLN A 103 14.50 16.93 5.72
CA GLN A 103 13.17 16.58 5.22
C GLN A 103 12.99 17.00 3.76
N ALA A 104 13.36 18.23 3.40
CA ALA A 104 13.25 18.73 2.03
C ALA A 104 14.11 17.88 1.07
N GLY A 105 15.35 17.57 1.44
CA GLY A 105 16.23 16.72 0.65
C GLY A 105 15.70 15.30 0.49
N ARG A 106 15.14 14.71 1.56
CA ARG A 106 14.55 13.37 1.56
C ARG A 106 13.35 13.26 0.62
N TYR A 107 12.40 14.20 0.71
CA TYR A 107 11.23 14.19 -0.16
C TYR A 107 11.58 14.55 -1.61
N GLY A 108 12.48 15.51 -1.81
CA GLY A 108 12.99 15.86 -3.14
C GLY A 108 13.66 14.68 -3.85
N ALA A 109 14.55 13.95 -3.16
CA ALA A 109 15.19 12.75 -3.70
C ALA A 109 14.20 11.60 -3.97
N SER A 110 13.12 11.52 -3.18
CA SER A 110 12.08 10.50 -3.36
C SER A 110 11.29 10.69 -4.65
N VAL A 111 11.08 11.92 -5.12
CA VAL A 111 10.31 12.18 -6.36
C VAL A 111 10.89 11.41 -7.55
N GLU A 112 12.17 11.58 -7.85
CA GLU A 112 12.78 10.93 -9.03
C GLU A 112 12.84 9.40 -8.86
N ARG A 113 13.14 8.91 -7.66
CA ARG A 113 13.13 7.47 -7.36
C ARG A 113 11.76 6.85 -7.60
N LEU A 114 10.71 7.49 -7.08
CA LEU A 114 9.34 6.97 -7.14
C LEU A 114 8.77 7.05 -8.56
N ARG A 115 9.04 8.12 -9.30
CA ARG A 115 8.65 8.22 -10.71
C ARG A 115 9.20 7.08 -11.56
N LEU A 116 10.48 6.75 -11.41
CA LEU A 116 11.08 5.62 -12.14
C LEU A 116 10.43 4.28 -11.76
N GLN A 117 10.07 4.11 -10.49
CA GLN A 117 9.43 2.91 -9.99
C GLN A 117 7.98 2.78 -10.49
N GLU A 118 7.19 3.85 -10.44
CA GLU A 118 5.81 3.85 -10.94
C GLU A 118 5.77 3.66 -12.45
N GLN A 119 6.64 4.33 -13.20
CA GLN A 119 6.77 4.12 -14.65
C GLN A 119 7.10 2.67 -14.99
N GLN A 120 7.90 1.96 -14.18
CA GLN A 120 8.15 0.54 -14.37
C GLN A 120 6.88 -0.29 -14.15
N PHE A 121 6.13 -0.01 -13.08
CA PHE A 121 4.88 -0.72 -12.79
C PHE A 121 3.79 -0.45 -13.83
N LEU A 122 3.74 0.76 -14.36
CA LEU A 122 2.78 1.18 -15.38
C LEU A 122 3.14 0.72 -16.79
N LYS A 123 4.27 0.04 -17.00
CA LYS A 123 4.56 -0.60 -18.29
C LYS A 123 3.51 -1.64 -18.61
N GLU A 124 3.04 -1.61 -19.85
CA GLU A 124 2.02 -2.53 -20.34
C GLU A 124 2.42 -3.99 -20.08
N GLY A 125 1.50 -4.75 -19.50
CA GLY A 125 1.70 -6.17 -19.18
C GLY A 125 2.66 -6.46 -18.03
N PHE A 126 3.19 -5.45 -17.31
CA PHE A 126 4.00 -5.65 -16.12
C PHE A 126 3.15 -6.09 -14.92
N LEU A 127 2.12 -5.30 -14.58
CA LEU A 127 1.16 -5.67 -13.54
C LEU A 127 0.23 -6.77 -14.05
N ARG A 128 0.53 -8.00 -13.66
CA ARG A 128 -0.31 -9.19 -13.87
C ARG A 128 -0.82 -9.68 -12.52
N GLU A 129 -1.95 -10.38 -12.54
CA GLU A 129 -2.60 -10.92 -11.34
C GLU A 129 -1.60 -11.64 -10.42
N GLU A 130 -0.82 -12.57 -10.97
CA GLU A 130 0.19 -13.34 -10.22
C GLU A 130 1.28 -12.45 -9.61
N TYR A 131 1.79 -11.48 -10.37
CA TYR A 131 2.81 -10.56 -9.87
C TYR A 131 2.27 -9.73 -8.70
N VAL A 132 1.05 -9.21 -8.84
CA VAL A 132 0.41 -8.39 -7.82
C VAL A 132 0.23 -9.18 -6.52
N LEU A 133 -0.28 -10.42 -6.60
CA LEU A 133 -0.47 -11.28 -5.44
C LEU A 133 0.83 -11.66 -4.74
N ASP A 134 1.90 -11.90 -5.50
CA ASP A 134 3.20 -12.26 -4.93
C ASP A 134 3.95 -11.03 -4.35
N HIS A 135 3.58 -9.80 -4.75
CA HIS A 135 4.32 -8.57 -4.41
C HIS A 135 3.47 -7.48 -3.73
N ILE A 136 2.35 -7.83 -3.08
CA ILE A 136 1.46 -6.88 -2.39
C ILE A 136 2.22 -5.90 -1.47
N PRO A 137 3.14 -6.34 -0.58
CA PRO A 137 3.83 -5.43 0.33
C PRO A 137 4.66 -4.38 -0.42
N LYS A 138 5.34 -4.78 -1.50
CA LYS A 138 6.17 -3.90 -2.33
C LYS A 138 5.32 -2.83 -3.03
N LEU A 139 4.19 -3.24 -3.60
CA LEU A 139 3.27 -2.36 -4.31
C LEU A 139 2.64 -1.33 -3.35
N LEU A 140 2.15 -1.80 -2.20
CA LEU A 140 1.58 -0.91 -1.18
C LEU A 140 2.61 0.06 -0.59
N ASN A 141 3.85 -0.39 -0.39
CA ASN A 141 4.92 0.50 0.09
C ASN A 141 5.23 1.60 -0.93
N CYS A 142 5.27 1.28 -2.23
CA CYS A 142 5.41 2.31 -3.27
C CYS A 142 4.27 3.34 -3.19
N LEU A 143 3.03 2.85 -3.11
CA LEU A 143 1.83 3.71 -3.04
C LEU A 143 1.86 4.65 -1.83
N ARG A 144 2.33 4.15 -0.68
CA ARG A 144 2.53 4.95 0.54
C ARG A 144 3.60 6.01 0.35
N ASP A 145 4.80 5.60 -0.10
CA ASP A 145 5.93 6.51 -0.32
C ASP A 145 5.53 7.65 -1.27
N CYS A 146 4.81 7.33 -2.34
CA CYS A 146 4.27 8.30 -3.29
C CYS A 146 3.34 9.30 -2.60
N ASN A 147 2.27 8.83 -1.96
CA ASN A 147 1.29 9.72 -1.34
C ASN A 147 1.87 10.55 -0.19
N VAL A 148 2.76 9.99 0.62
CA VAL A 148 3.46 10.74 1.68
C VAL A 148 4.35 11.83 1.08
N THR A 149 5.11 11.51 0.04
CA THR A 149 6.00 12.47 -0.65
C THR A 149 5.20 13.59 -1.32
N ILE A 150 4.14 13.23 -2.06
CA ILE A 150 3.25 14.18 -2.72
C ILE A 150 2.63 15.11 -1.68
N ARG A 151 2.08 14.56 -0.58
CA ARG A 151 1.47 15.34 0.49
C ARG A 151 2.43 16.36 1.07
N TRP A 152 3.62 15.93 1.46
CA TRP A 152 4.58 16.81 2.11
C TRP A 152 5.00 17.94 1.17
N LEU A 153 5.33 17.63 -0.08
CA LEU A 153 5.76 18.62 -1.07
C LEU A 153 4.63 19.59 -1.44
N MET A 154 3.42 19.11 -1.72
CA MET A 154 2.28 19.99 -2.05
C MET A 154 2.00 20.99 -0.93
N LEU A 155 2.05 20.55 0.34
CA LEU A 155 1.82 21.42 1.49
C LEU A 155 2.95 22.44 1.67
N HIS A 156 4.22 22.00 1.62
CA HIS A 156 5.36 22.84 1.99
C HIS A 156 5.86 23.74 0.86
N THR A 157 5.43 23.54 -0.40
CA THR A 157 5.79 24.39 -1.54
C THR A 157 4.66 25.31 -2.02
N ALA A 158 3.44 25.12 -1.52
CA ALA A 158 2.27 25.93 -1.88
C ALA A 158 2.48 27.41 -1.54
N GLU A 159 2.27 28.29 -2.53
CA GLU A 159 2.48 29.73 -2.35
C GLU A 159 1.50 30.37 -1.38
N SER A 160 0.25 29.90 -1.40
CA SER A 160 -0.85 30.42 -0.59
C SER A 160 -0.63 30.28 0.92
N VAL A 161 0.35 29.48 1.34
CA VAL A 161 0.61 29.15 2.75
C VAL A 161 1.70 30.03 3.38
N TYR A 162 2.38 30.86 2.60
CA TYR A 162 3.46 31.71 3.11
C TYR A 162 3.14 33.18 2.82
N ASP A 163 2.95 33.99 3.88
CA ASP A 163 2.80 35.44 3.71
C ASP A 163 4.07 36.04 3.05
N PRO A 164 3.97 36.62 1.84
CA PRO A 164 5.11 37.20 1.14
C PRO A 164 5.71 38.40 1.87
N ASN A 165 4.99 39.01 2.80
CA ASN A 165 5.49 40.13 3.59
C ASN A 165 6.36 39.66 4.77
N ASN A 166 6.24 38.39 5.17
CA ASN A 166 6.99 37.82 6.28
C ASN A 166 8.35 37.27 5.82
N LYS A 167 9.44 37.96 6.21
CA LYS A 167 10.82 37.59 5.84
C LYS A 167 11.20 36.17 6.29
N ARG A 168 10.79 35.75 7.50
CA ARG A 168 11.14 34.42 8.04
C ARG A 168 10.49 33.30 7.23
N LEU A 169 9.22 33.48 6.88
CA LEU A 169 8.46 32.52 6.09
C LEU A 169 9.02 32.35 4.68
N ARG A 170 9.36 33.47 4.02
CA ARG A 170 10.02 33.43 2.72
C ARG A 170 11.34 32.65 2.78
N GLN A 171 12.18 32.92 3.78
CA GLN A 171 13.46 32.19 3.92
C GLN A 171 13.26 30.69 4.10
N ILE A 172 12.25 30.27 4.87
CA ILE A 172 11.93 28.85 5.05
C ILE A 172 11.40 28.24 3.75
N LYS A 173 10.49 28.92 3.04
CA LYS A 173 10.00 28.48 1.72
C LYS A 173 11.17 28.32 0.73
N ASP A 174 12.03 29.35 0.63
CA ASP A 174 13.19 29.33 -0.27
C ASP A 174 14.14 28.18 0.07
N GLN A 175 14.36 27.90 1.36
CA GLN A 175 15.14 26.75 1.80
C GLN A 175 14.50 25.43 1.36
N VAL A 176 13.19 25.25 1.59
CA VAL A 176 12.46 24.05 1.16
C VAL A 176 12.59 23.83 -0.34
N LEU A 177 12.38 24.88 -1.15
CA LEU A 177 12.47 24.80 -2.61
C LEU A 177 13.88 24.45 -3.08
N SER A 178 14.90 25.06 -2.47
CA SER A 178 16.30 24.82 -2.79
C SER A 178 16.74 23.40 -2.39
N ASP A 179 16.53 23.01 -1.13
CA ASP A 179 17.04 21.75 -0.58
C ASP A 179 16.31 20.53 -1.17
N SER A 180 15.03 20.68 -1.54
CA SER A 180 14.28 19.63 -2.27
C SER A 180 14.56 19.58 -3.76
N LYS A 181 15.28 20.57 -4.32
CA LYS A 181 15.44 20.76 -5.77
C LYS A 181 14.08 20.74 -6.48
N TYR A 182 13.13 21.49 -5.91
CA TYR A 182 11.73 21.41 -6.28
C TYR A 182 11.52 21.60 -7.80
N ASN A 183 10.81 20.66 -8.40
CA ASN A 183 10.38 20.73 -9.78
C ASN A 183 8.86 20.48 -9.85
N PRO A 184 8.05 21.51 -10.15
CA PRO A 184 6.59 21.38 -10.19
C PRO A 184 6.12 20.36 -11.23
N LYS A 185 6.81 20.24 -12.38
CA LYS A 185 6.46 19.26 -13.42
C LYS A 185 6.71 17.83 -12.93
N ALA A 186 7.81 17.61 -12.22
CA ALA A 186 8.14 16.30 -11.69
C ALA A 186 7.14 15.86 -10.61
N LEU A 187 6.76 16.79 -9.71
CA LEU A 187 5.73 16.52 -8.70
C LEU A 187 4.36 16.24 -9.34
N PHE A 188 3.97 17.03 -10.34
CA PHE A 188 2.70 16.83 -11.05
C PHE A 188 2.68 15.49 -11.79
N GLN A 189 3.78 15.14 -12.47
CA GLN A 189 3.88 13.83 -13.12
C GLN A 189 3.79 12.69 -12.11
N LEU A 190 4.47 12.81 -10.95
CA LEU A 190 4.36 11.82 -9.88
C LEU A 190 2.91 11.68 -9.39
N LEU A 191 2.19 12.79 -9.21
CA LEU A 191 0.78 12.75 -8.83
C LEU A 191 -0.09 11.99 -9.86
N LEU A 192 0.13 12.23 -11.16
CA LEU A 192 -0.59 11.55 -12.23
C LEU A 192 -0.25 10.05 -12.30
N ASP A 193 1.04 9.73 -12.26
CA ASP A 193 1.53 8.35 -12.28
C ASP A 193 0.99 7.57 -11.07
N SER A 194 1.00 8.19 -9.87
CA SER A 194 0.45 7.62 -8.65
C SER A 194 -1.06 7.39 -8.72
N ALA A 195 -1.82 8.35 -9.27
CA ALA A 195 -3.26 8.19 -9.46
C ALA A 195 -3.59 7.05 -10.44
N GLN A 196 -2.84 6.94 -11.54
CA GLN A 196 -2.99 5.85 -12.50
C GLN A 196 -2.62 4.50 -11.87
N PHE A 197 -1.50 4.44 -11.15
CA PHE A 197 -1.03 3.24 -10.48
C PHE A 197 -2.02 2.74 -9.43
N GLU A 198 -2.55 3.65 -8.61
CA GLU A 198 -3.61 3.36 -7.64
C GLU A 198 -4.87 2.81 -8.32
N TYR A 199 -5.34 3.48 -9.39
CA TYR A 199 -6.52 3.05 -10.13
C TYR A 199 -6.35 1.62 -10.69
N VAL A 200 -5.24 1.36 -11.38
CA VAL A 200 -4.96 0.04 -11.97
C VAL A 200 -4.93 -1.04 -10.89
N LEU A 201 -4.23 -0.79 -9.78
CA LEU A 201 -4.19 -1.77 -8.68
C LEU A 201 -5.55 -1.99 -8.03
N LYS A 202 -6.32 -0.92 -7.78
CA LYS A 202 -7.68 -1.04 -7.21
C LYS A 202 -8.59 -1.87 -8.11
N GLU A 203 -8.57 -1.63 -9.42
CA GLU A 203 -9.39 -2.39 -10.36
C GLU A 203 -8.99 -3.87 -10.42
N MET A 204 -7.69 -4.17 -10.45
CA MET A 204 -7.20 -5.55 -10.39
C MET A 204 -7.66 -6.24 -9.10
N PHE A 205 -7.55 -5.59 -7.94
CA PHE A 205 -8.00 -6.18 -6.67
C PHE A 205 -9.51 -6.34 -6.58
N ARG A 206 -10.30 -5.39 -7.10
CA ARG A 206 -11.77 -5.50 -7.17
C ARG A 206 -12.18 -6.70 -8.02
N GLN A 207 -11.55 -6.87 -9.18
CA GLN A 207 -11.81 -8.02 -10.05
C GLN A 207 -11.39 -9.34 -9.38
N MET A 208 -10.19 -9.38 -8.79
CA MET A 208 -9.70 -10.56 -8.06
C MET A 208 -10.63 -10.96 -6.91
N LEU A 209 -11.19 -9.98 -6.18
CA LEU A 209 -12.13 -10.22 -5.10
C LEU A 209 -13.49 -10.71 -5.60
N SER A 210 -14.02 -10.14 -6.69
CA SER A 210 -15.32 -10.56 -7.24
C SER A 210 -15.27 -11.96 -7.86
N GLU A 211 -14.14 -12.34 -8.45
CA GLU A 211 -13.93 -13.65 -9.06
C GLU A 211 -13.36 -14.70 -8.09
N LYS A 212 -13.03 -14.30 -6.85
CA LYS A 212 -12.26 -15.09 -5.87
C LYS A 212 -12.83 -16.51 -5.66
N GLN A 213 -14.12 -16.61 -5.33
CA GLN A 213 -14.75 -17.90 -5.04
C GLN A 213 -14.88 -18.75 -6.31
N VAL A 214 -15.26 -18.14 -7.43
CA VAL A 214 -15.46 -18.84 -8.71
C VAL A 214 -14.14 -19.44 -9.21
N LYS A 215 -13.06 -18.66 -9.20
CA LYS A 215 -11.72 -19.15 -9.58
C LYS A 215 -11.24 -20.27 -8.66
N TRP A 216 -11.43 -20.12 -7.36
CA TRP A 216 -11.01 -21.14 -6.38
C TRP A 216 -11.73 -22.48 -6.59
N GLU A 217 -13.05 -22.44 -6.79
CA GLU A 217 -13.85 -23.63 -7.08
C GLU A 217 -13.48 -24.26 -8.43
N SER A 218 -13.18 -23.45 -9.44
CA SER A 218 -12.68 -23.93 -10.74
C SER A 218 -11.35 -24.67 -10.60
N PHE A 219 -10.38 -24.14 -9.85
CA PHE A 219 -9.10 -24.80 -9.63
C PHE A 219 -9.25 -26.09 -8.81
N LYS A 220 -10.14 -26.10 -7.80
CA LYS A 220 -10.47 -27.30 -7.04
C LYS A 220 -11.00 -28.40 -7.95
N LYS A 221 -11.94 -28.04 -8.84
CA LYS A 221 -12.54 -28.97 -9.80
C LYS A 221 -11.47 -29.54 -10.74
N GLU A 222 -10.73 -28.69 -11.44
CA GLU A 222 -9.69 -29.12 -12.39
C GLU A 222 -8.63 -30.01 -11.71
N GLY A 223 -8.16 -29.64 -10.52
CA GLY A 223 -7.20 -30.44 -9.75
C GLY A 223 -7.76 -31.81 -9.37
N SER A 224 -9.03 -31.88 -8.95
CA SER A 224 -9.68 -33.16 -8.62
C SER A 224 -9.91 -34.05 -9.84
N GLU A 225 -10.32 -33.47 -10.98
CA GLU A 225 -10.60 -34.21 -12.22
C GLU A 225 -9.31 -34.81 -12.79
N ARG A 226 -8.18 -34.08 -12.76
CA ARG A 226 -6.87 -34.60 -13.16
C ARG A 226 -6.42 -35.79 -12.31
N MET A 227 -6.67 -35.78 -11.01
CA MET A 227 -6.38 -36.92 -10.13
C MET A 227 -7.27 -38.12 -10.42
N THR A 228 -8.56 -37.89 -10.70
CA THR A 228 -9.49 -38.96 -11.13
C THR A 228 -9.03 -39.59 -12.44
N GLU A 229 -8.64 -38.77 -13.43
CA GLU A 229 -8.12 -39.25 -14.71
C GLU A 229 -6.83 -40.07 -14.55
N LEU A 230 -5.89 -39.64 -13.70
CA LEU A 230 -4.69 -40.42 -13.40
C LEU A 230 -5.03 -41.76 -12.75
N ALA A 231 -5.99 -41.80 -11.83
CA ALA A 231 -6.44 -43.05 -11.24
C ALA A 231 -7.03 -44.01 -12.29
N GLU A 232 -7.75 -43.50 -13.29
CA GLU A 232 -8.25 -44.31 -14.41
C GLU A 232 -7.12 -44.85 -15.30
N VAL A 233 -6.05 -44.08 -15.53
CA VAL A 233 -4.88 -44.55 -16.28
C VAL A 233 -4.26 -45.78 -15.59
N PHE A 234 -4.06 -45.73 -14.27
CA PHE A 234 -3.50 -46.86 -13.51
C PHE A 234 -4.48 -48.02 -13.29
N SER A 235 -5.77 -47.85 -13.61
CA SER A 235 -6.76 -48.93 -13.54
C SER A 235 -6.60 -50.01 -14.63
N GLY A 236 -5.86 -49.69 -15.70
CA GLY A 236 -5.69 -50.57 -16.88
C GLY A 236 -6.90 -50.59 -17.83
N VAL A 237 -7.93 -49.77 -17.57
CA VAL A 237 -9.16 -49.73 -18.39
C VAL A 237 -8.98 -48.88 -19.65
N LYS A 238 -8.00 -47.95 -19.69
CA LYS A 238 -7.68 -47.12 -20.85
C LYS A 238 -6.60 -47.79 -21.72
N PRO A 239 -6.94 -48.41 -22.88
CA PRO A 239 -6.01 -49.26 -23.64
C PRO A 239 -4.90 -48.48 -24.36
N LEU A 240 -5.07 -47.17 -24.52
CA LEU A 240 -4.19 -46.30 -25.30
C LEU A 240 -2.95 -45.82 -24.54
N THR A 241 -2.95 -45.93 -23.21
CA THR A 241 -1.83 -45.54 -22.35
C THR A 241 -0.95 -46.75 -22.07
N ARG A 242 0.33 -46.71 -22.46
CA ARG A 242 1.34 -47.76 -22.21
C ARG A 242 1.76 -47.85 -20.73
N VAL A 243 0.82 -47.67 -19.82
CA VAL A 243 1.02 -47.65 -18.37
C VAL A 243 0.52 -48.96 -17.80
N GLU A 244 1.36 -49.64 -17.01
CA GLU A 244 0.97 -50.88 -16.35
C GLU A 244 -0.07 -50.61 -15.26
N LYS A 245 -1.02 -51.53 -15.12
CA LYS A 245 -2.03 -51.47 -14.07
C LYS A 245 -1.35 -51.46 -12.70
N ASN A 246 -1.71 -50.51 -11.85
CA ASN A 246 -1.21 -50.42 -10.48
C ASN A 246 -2.36 -50.03 -9.52
N GLU A 247 -2.87 -51.02 -8.78
CA GLU A 247 -4.02 -50.84 -7.89
C GLU A 247 -3.73 -49.91 -6.71
N ASN A 248 -2.48 -49.89 -6.22
CA ASN A 248 -2.07 -49.02 -5.13
C ASN A 248 -2.07 -47.55 -5.57
N LEU A 249 -1.46 -47.25 -6.73
CA LEU A 249 -1.46 -45.90 -7.29
C LEU A 249 -2.86 -45.45 -7.69
N GLN A 250 -3.67 -46.34 -8.27
CA GLN A 250 -5.07 -46.06 -8.57
C GLN A 250 -5.84 -45.65 -7.32
N ALA A 251 -5.73 -46.42 -6.22
CA ALA A 251 -6.40 -46.10 -4.96
C ALA A 251 -5.89 -44.78 -4.36
N TRP A 252 -4.58 -44.55 -4.42
CA TRP A 252 -3.95 -43.33 -3.92
C TRP A 252 -4.44 -42.09 -4.66
N PHE A 253 -4.44 -42.08 -5.99
CA PHE A 253 -4.93 -40.95 -6.79
C PHE A 253 -6.43 -40.68 -6.59
N ARG A 254 -7.25 -41.72 -6.40
CA ARG A 254 -8.67 -41.56 -6.03
C ARG A 254 -8.83 -40.86 -4.68
N GLU A 255 -8.00 -41.24 -3.71
CA GLU A 255 -8.05 -40.63 -2.38
C GLU A 255 -7.59 -39.17 -2.43
N ILE A 256 -6.53 -38.84 -3.16
CA ILE A 256 -6.12 -37.44 -3.37
C ILE A 256 -7.22 -36.63 -4.05
N SER A 257 -7.85 -37.16 -5.11
CA SER A 257 -8.99 -36.51 -5.78
C SER A 257 -10.14 -36.19 -4.79
N LYS A 258 -10.49 -37.15 -3.93
CA LYS A 258 -11.50 -36.98 -2.89
C LYS A 258 -11.08 -35.92 -1.87
N GLN A 259 -9.81 -35.90 -1.47
CA GLN A 259 -9.30 -34.91 -0.53
C GLN A 259 -9.32 -33.49 -1.13
N ILE A 260 -8.94 -33.31 -2.39
CA ILE A 260 -9.05 -32.03 -3.10
C ILE A 260 -10.51 -31.59 -3.16
N SER A 261 -11.42 -32.48 -3.56
CA SER A 261 -12.87 -32.20 -3.65
C SER A 261 -13.49 -31.82 -2.29
N SER A 262 -12.94 -32.34 -1.19
CA SER A 262 -13.39 -32.05 0.18
C SER A 262 -12.92 -30.70 0.72
N LEU A 263 -12.04 -29.98 0.01
CA LEU A 263 -11.59 -28.66 0.45
C LEU A 263 -12.79 -27.69 0.48
N ASN A 264 -12.89 -26.96 1.58
CA ASN A 264 -13.97 -26.00 1.82
C ASN A 264 -13.45 -24.57 1.75
N TYR A 265 -14.06 -23.75 0.89
CA TYR A 265 -13.73 -22.33 0.74
C TYR A 265 -13.94 -21.53 2.03
N GLU A 266 -15.01 -21.82 2.78
CA GLU A 266 -15.38 -21.09 4.00
C GLU A 266 -14.36 -21.28 5.13
N ASP A 267 -13.74 -22.46 5.21
CA ASP A 267 -12.65 -22.73 6.16
C ASP A 267 -11.29 -22.51 5.50
N SER A 268 -11.03 -21.24 5.18
CA SER A 268 -9.82 -20.85 4.44
C SER A 268 -8.50 -21.28 5.09
N THR A 269 -8.45 -21.31 6.41
CA THR A 269 -7.22 -21.66 7.16
C THR A 269 -6.97 -23.17 7.17
N ALA A 270 -8.01 -23.99 7.35
CA ALA A 270 -7.85 -25.44 7.23
C ALA A 270 -7.62 -25.86 5.78
N ALA A 271 -8.36 -25.26 4.83
CA ALA A 271 -8.21 -25.54 3.40
C ALA A 271 -6.80 -25.20 2.92
N GLY A 272 -6.25 -24.04 3.30
CA GLY A 272 -4.87 -23.65 2.97
C GLY A 272 -3.84 -24.67 3.49
N ARG A 273 -3.92 -25.06 4.77
CA ARG A 273 -3.00 -26.06 5.36
C ARG A 273 -3.10 -27.43 4.68
N LYS A 274 -4.31 -27.91 4.42
CA LYS A 274 -4.54 -29.19 3.73
C LYS A 274 -4.04 -29.15 2.28
N THR A 275 -4.20 -28.02 1.60
CA THR A 275 -3.70 -27.83 0.23
C THR A 275 -2.18 -27.93 0.16
N VAL A 276 -1.46 -27.36 1.13
CA VAL A 276 0.02 -27.50 1.23
C VAL A 276 0.43 -28.96 1.43
N GLN A 277 -0.28 -29.70 2.29
CA GLN A 277 -0.01 -31.14 2.50
C GLN A 277 -0.23 -31.96 1.22
N LEU A 278 -1.27 -31.64 0.45
CA LEU A 278 -1.56 -32.30 -0.83
C LEU A 278 -0.48 -32.01 -1.88
N ILE A 279 0.02 -30.77 -1.95
CA ILE A 279 1.14 -30.42 -2.85
C ILE A 279 2.37 -31.26 -2.51
N GLN A 280 2.75 -31.32 -1.24
CA GLN A 280 3.90 -32.10 -0.77
C GLN A 280 3.73 -33.60 -1.11
N ALA A 281 2.55 -34.17 -0.88
CA ALA A 281 2.26 -35.56 -1.21
C ALA A 281 2.38 -35.85 -2.72
N LEU A 282 2.00 -34.89 -3.58
CA LEU A 282 2.14 -35.01 -5.04
C LEU A 282 3.59 -34.88 -5.52
N GLU A 283 4.45 -34.18 -4.78
CA GLU A 283 5.90 -34.13 -5.06
C GLU A 283 6.54 -35.47 -4.69
N GLU A 284 6.27 -35.96 -3.48
CA GLU A 284 6.79 -37.23 -2.98
C GLU A 284 6.41 -38.41 -3.89
N VAL A 285 5.14 -38.53 -4.29
CA VAL A 285 4.70 -39.66 -5.14
C VAL A 285 5.41 -39.66 -6.50
N GLN A 286 5.77 -38.48 -7.01
CA GLN A 286 6.45 -38.35 -8.29
C GLN A 286 7.87 -38.93 -8.21
N GLU A 287 8.58 -38.63 -7.13
CA GLU A 287 9.95 -39.07 -6.88
C GLU A 287 10.00 -40.57 -6.51
N PHE A 288 9.18 -41.01 -5.55
CA PHE A 288 9.25 -42.38 -5.01
C PHE A 288 8.88 -43.47 -6.02
N HIS A 289 7.95 -43.19 -6.94
CA HIS A 289 7.48 -44.17 -7.91
C HIS A 289 8.15 -44.06 -9.29
N GLN A 290 9.20 -43.23 -9.43
CA GLN A 290 9.91 -43.01 -10.70
C GLN A 290 8.96 -42.61 -11.85
N LEU A 291 7.90 -41.87 -11.52
CA LEU A 291 6.87 -41.44 -12.47
C LEU A 291 7.40 -40.39 -13.46
N GLU A 292 8.61 -39.88 -13.23
CA GLU A 292 9.41 -39.02 -14.10
C GLU A 292 9.59 -39.60 -15.51
N SER A 293 9.56 -40.94 -15.63
CA SER A 293 9.69 -41.65 -16.90
C SER A 293 8.50 -41.44 -17.86
N ASN A 294 7.34 -41.01 -17.34
CA ASN A 294 6.15 -40.76 -18.14
C ASN A 294 5.78 -39.27 -18.14
N LEU A 295 6.05 -38.61 -19.27
CA LEU A 295 5.82 -37.19 -19.47
C LEU A 295 4.36 -36.79 -19.20
N GLN A 296 3.39 -37.62 -19.60
CA GLN A 296 1.96 -37.31 -19.42
C GLN A 296 1.59 -37.33 -17.94
N ILE A 297 2.11 -38.29 -17.17
CA ILE A 297 1.87 -38.36 -15.73
C ILE A 297 2.51 -37.17 -15.02
N CYS A 298 3.75 -36.83 -15.38
CA CYS A 298 4.45 -35.66 -14.87
C CYS A 298 3.68 -34.37 -15.12
N GLN A 299 3.11 -34.22 -16.31
CA GLN A 299 2.31 -33.06 -16.66
C GLN A 299 1.06 -32.96 -15.79
N PHE A 300 0.31 -34.05 -15.62
CA PHE A 300 -0.88 -34.07 -14.77
C PHE A 300 -0.58 -33.73 -13.31
N LEU A 301 0.50 -34.29 -12.75
CA LEU A 301 0.97 -33.98 -11.40
C LEU A 301 1.36 -32.50 -11.29
N GLY A 302 2.13 -32.00 -12.26
CA GLY A 302 2.57 -30.61 -12.32
C GLY A 302 1.40 -29.63 -12.43
N ASP A 303 0.43 -29.89 -13.31
CA ASP A 303 -0.74 -29.04 -13.48
C ASP A 303 -1.64 -29.05 -12.24
N THR A 304 -1.78 -30.21 -11.58
CA THR A 304 -2.53 -30.30 -10.32
C THR A 304 -1.86 -29.49 -9.22
N ARG A 305 -0.53 -29.58 -9.06
CA ARG A 305 0.20 -28.73 -8.13
C ARG A 305 0.02 -27.25 -8.45
N LYS A 306 0.07 -26.86 -9.73
CA LYS A 306 -0.21 -25.47 -10.14
C LYS A 306 -1.61 -25.03 -9.69
N PHE A 307 -2.65 -25.83 -9.92
CA PHE A 307 -4.01 -25.51 -9.47
C PHE A 307 -4.10 -25.35 -7.96
N LEU A 308 -3.48 -26.25 -7.20
CA LEU A 308 -3.42 -26.17 -5.73
C LEU A 308 -2.67 -24.91 -5.25
N HIS A 309 -1.57 -24.53 -5.89
CA HIS A 309 -0.88 -23.27 -5.60
C HIS A 309 -1.77 -22.05 -5.89
N GLN A 310 -2.49 -22.05 -7.01
CA GLN A 310 -3.42 -20.96 -7.34
C GLN A 310 -4.60 -20.90 -6.37
N MET A 311 -5.07 -22.02 -5.84
CA MET A 311 -6.06 -22.05 -4.76
C MET A 311 -5.56 -21.34 -3.49
N ILE A 312 -4.31 -21.59 -3.09
CA ILE A 312 -3.69 -20.91 -1.94
C ILE A 312 -3.56 -19.40 -2.18
N ARG A 313 -3.11 -18.98 -3.38
CA ARG A 313 -3.03 -17.55 -3.73
C ARG A 313 -4.40 -16.89 -3.69
N THR A 314 -5.38 -17.51 -4.34
CA THR A 314 -6.74 -16.97 -4.48
C THR A 314 -7.41 -16.80 -3.12
N ILE A 315 -7.30 -17.78 -2.21
CA ILE A 315 -7.97 -17.71 -0.91
C ILE A 315 -7.39 -16.61 0.01
N ASN A 316 -6.12 -16.27 -0.17
CA ASN A 316 -5.39 -15.26 0.59
C ASN A 316 -5.64 -13.81 0.14
N ILE A 317 -6.42 -13.59 -0.91
CA ILE A 317 -6.82 -12.24 -1.32
C ILE A 317 -7.71 -11.61 -0.23
N LYS A 318 -7.30 -10.47 0.33
CA LYS A 318 -8.00 -9.80 1.43
C LYS A 318 -8.52 -8.42 1.01
N GLU A 319 -9.75 -8.10 1.44
CA GLU A 319 -10.36 -6.78 1.25
C GLU A 319 -9.58 -5.66 1.98
N GLU A 320 -8.89 -5.99 3.08
CA GLU A 320 -8.02 -5.08 3.84
C GLU A 320 -6.98 -4.35 2.96
N VAL A 321 -6.55 -4.96 1.85
CA VAL A 321 -5.65 -4.34 0.89
C VAL A 321 -6.31 -3.13 0.21
N LEU A 322 -7.58 -3.23 -0.18
CA LEU A 322 -8.35 -2.12 -0.76
C LEU A 322 -8.61 -1.02 0.28
N ILE A 323 -8.91 -1.40 1.53
CA ILE A 323 -9.07 -0.44 2.63
C ILE A 323 -7.78 0.35 2.83
N THR A 324 -6.62 -0.33 2.82
CA THR A 324 -5.31 0.31 2.92
C THR A 324 -5.10 1.29 1.77
N MET A 325 -5.35 0.88 0.52
CA MET A 325 -5.24 1.76 -0.66
C MET A 325 -6.15 2.99 -0.56
N GLN A 326 -7.35 2.84 0.03
CA GLN A 326 -8.28 3.96 0.24
C GLN A 326 -7.77 4.95 1.28
N ILE A 327 -7.15 4.47 2.37
CA ILE A 327 -6.59 5.33 3.41
C ILE A 327 -5.37 6.08 2.88
N VAL A 328 -4.45 5.39 2.18
CA VAL A 328 -3.19 5.99 1.75
C VAL A 328 -3.34 6.94 0.56
N GLY A 329 -4.35 6.72 -0.29
CA GLY A 329 -4.68 7.56 -1.44
C GLY A 329 -5.57 8.78 -1.12
N ASP A 330 -5.74 9.13 0.17
CA ASP A 330 -6.54 10.30 0.55
C ASP A 330 -5.87 11.61 0.13
N LEU A 331 -6.45 12.26 -0.89
CA LEU A 331 -6.01 13.55 -1.41
C LEU A 331 -6.81 14.74 -0.83
N SER A 332 -7.60 14.54 0.23
CA SER A 332 -8.47 15.58 0.81
C SER A 332 -7.72 16.86 1.22
N TYR A 333 -6.45 16.73 1.60
CA TYR A 333 -5.59 17.84 2.01
C TYR A 333 -5.29 18.84 0.87
N ALA A 334 -5.39 18.39 -0.38
CA ALA A 334 -5.03 19.17 -1.55
C ALA A 334 -6.20 19.92 -2.16
N TRP A 335 -7.40 19.87 -1.56
CA TRP A 335 -8.62 20.45 -2.13
C TRP A 335 -8.45 21.92 -2.57
N GLN A 336 -7.75 22.74 -1.78
CA GLN A 336 -7.47 24.14 -2.12
C GLN A 336 -6.14 24.34 -2.89
N LEU A 337 -5.31 23.30 -2.97
CA LEU A 337 -3.98 23.36 -3.56
C LEU A 337 -3.98 22.89 -5.01
N ILE A 338 -4.92 22.04 -5.40
CA ILE A 338 -4.92 21.36 -6.69
C ILE A 338 -5.02 22.34 -7.86
N ASP A 339 -5.73 23.46 -7.69
CA ASP A 339 -5.83 24.53 -8.68
C ASP A 339 -4.47 25.20 -8.93
N SER A 340 -3.66 25.38 -7.88
CA SER A 340 -2.31 25.96 -8.03
C SER A 340 -1.36 25.03 -8.77
N VAL A 341 -1.59 23.71 -8.68
CA VAL A 341 -0.79 22.69 -9.36
C VAL A 341 -1.24 22.47 -10.80
N SER A 342 -2.54 22.59 -11.09
CA SER A 342 -3.10 22.47 -12.44
C SER A 342 -2.87 23.73 -13.30
N LEU A 343 -2.82 24.92 -12.71
CA LEU A 343 -2.51 26.18 -13.42
C LEU A 343 -1.08 26.22 -13.97
N LEU A 344 -0.15 25.45 -13.41
CA LEU A 344 1.20 25.28 -13.96
C LEU A 344 1.16 24.67 -15.38
N ASP A 345 0.22 23.76 -15.66
CA ASP A 345 0.07 23.16 -17.00
C ASP A 345 -0.49 24.18 -18.01
N HIS A 346 -1.48 24.98 -17.60
CA HIS A 346 -2.04 26.05 -18.44
C HIS A 346 -1.04 27.15 -18.80
N MET A 347 -0.16 27.56 -17.87
CA MET A 347 0.86 28.58 -18.16
C MET A 347 1.99 28.07 -19.06
N LEU A 348 2.21 26.75 -19.13
CA LEU A 348 3.22 26.15 -20.00
C LEU A 348 2.71 25.93 -21.43
N TYR A 349 1.43 25.58 -21.60
CA TYR A 349 0.80 25.50 -22.93
C TYR A 349 0.65 26.86 -23.62
N CYS A 350 0.58 27.97 -22.87
CA CYS A 350 0.56 29.31 -23.45
C CYS A 350 1.97 29.87 -23.78
N CYS A 351 3.04 29.22 -23.31
CA CYS A 351 4.44 29.63 -23.55
C CYS A 351 5.21 28.65 -24.45
N SER A 352 4.53 27.67 -25.06
CA SER A 352 5.04 26.77 -26.10
C SER A 352 4.41 27.16 -27.44
#